data_AF-A0A935Z3G5-F1
#
_entry.id   AF-A0A935Z3G5-F1
#
_cell.length_a   1.000
_cell.length_b   1.000
_cell.length_c   1.000
_cell.angle_alpha   90.00
_cell.angle_beta   90.00
_cell.angle_gamma   90.00
#
_symmetry.space_group_name_H-M   'P 1'
#
loop_
_entity.id
_entity.type
_entity.pdbx_description
1 polymer ?
#
loop_
_entity_poly.entity_id
_entity_poly.type
_entity_poly.pdbx_seq_one_letter_code
_entity_poly.pdbx_strand_id
1 'polypeptide(L)'
;MKTSIPFALSFVALLAAACSVTTTESPDGGSSTTSPDGGSGTSPDGAAQPEVPAASTKEAPVEIGAACPAFSACGGSIGGTYDYSSGCVGDVLADVKKACATVDGSGLKVVATGSPHFTGGKALTRDATSTLSGTIKVPATCAQGQCSIVEKTLRDAGFATATCTGAAGCDCTVAKTESTKNATTYAVSGTTVTTADGETYAFCAKGNALSYTGKSAGSEDGAWELTKR
;
A
#
# COMPACT_ATOMS: atom_id res chain seq x y z
N MET A 1 12.15 11.10 -7.07
CA MET A 1 12.14 10.27 -5.84
C MET A 1 10.68 10.06 -5.48
N LYS A 2 10.15 8.86 -5.73
CA LYS A 2 8.74 8.53 -5.53
C LYS A 2 8.65 7.95 -4.12
N THR A 3 8.25 8.77 -3.15
CA THR A 3 7.98 8.34 -1.77
C THR A 3 6.80 7.38 -1.81
N SER A 4 7.08 6.08 -1.91
CA SER A 4 6.14 5.07 -1.44
C SER A 4 6.04 5.28 0.06
N ILE A 5 4.94 5.89 0.50
CA ILE A 5 4.66 6.11 1.91
C ILE A 5 4.29 4.72 2.45
N PRO A 6 5.14 4.10 3.26
CA PRO A 6 4.76 2.90 4.01
C PRO A 6 3.57 3.23 4.91
N PHE A 7 2.83 2.22 5.36
CA PHE A 7 1.65 2.34 6.23
C PHE A 7 1.92 3.06 7.57
N ALA A 8 3.15 3.51 7.81
CA ALA A 8 3.55 4.48 8.82
C ALA A 8 2.92 5.87 8.58
N LEU A 9 1.70 6.02 9.08
CA LEU A 9 1.16 7.29 9.54
C LEU A 9 2.17 7.97 10.49
N SER A 10 2.94 8.89 9.92
CA SER A 10 3.66 9.89 10.67
C SER A 10 3.21 11.26 10.18
N PHE A 11 2.14 11.77 10.78
CA PHE A 11 1.97 13.21 10.97
C PHE A 11 1.30 13.47 12.32
N VAL A 12 2.14 13.95 13.25
CA VAL A 12 1.75 14.53 14.53
C VAL A 12 1.21 15.95 14.29
N ALA A 13 0.06 16.21 14.91
CA ALA A 13 -0.49 17.49 15.37
C ALA A 13 -0.53 18.68 14.40
N LEU A 14 -1.74 19.06 13.99
CA LEU A 14 -2.10 20.48 13.92
C LEU A 14 -3.54 20.67 14.41
N LEU A 15 -3.67 21.08 15.67
CA LEU A 15 -4.83 21.84 16.14
C LEU A 15 -4.60 23.32 15.79
N ALA A 16 -5.69 23.96 15.36
CA ALA A 16 -5.97 25.39 15.31
C ALA A 16 -5.21 26.27 14.29
N ALA A 17 -5.93 26.72 13.24
CA ALA A 17 -6.31 28.12 13.05
C ALA A 17 -7.04 28.32 11.70
N ALA A 18 -8.02 29.21 11.73
CA ALA A 18 -8.88 29.60 10.63
C ALA A 18 -8.19 30.54 9.61
N CYS A 19 -8.91 30.75 8.50
CA CYS A 19 -8.91 31.92 7.60
C CYS A 19 -8.10 31.87 6.29
N SER A 20 -8.89 31.89 5.20
CA SER A 20 -8.78 32.77 4.02
C SER A 20 -8.01 32.28 2.79
N VAL A 21 -8.85 31.84 1.84
CA VAL A 21 -8.78 31.87 0.37
C VAL A 21 -7.91 33.01 -0.19
N THR A 22 -7.05 32.70 -1.16
CA THR A 22 -6.87 33.53 -2.39
C THR A 22 -6.37 32.63 -3.52
N THR A 23 -7.20 32.44 -4.53
CA THR A 23 -6.88 31.82 -5.83
C THR A 23 -6.19 32.85 -6.73
N THR A 24 -5.20 32.43 -7.50
CA THR A 24 -4.74 33.21 -8.66
C THR A 24 -4.59 32.25 -9.83
N GLU A 25 -5.49 32.41 -10.80
CA GLU A 25 -5.43 31.78 -12.11
C GLU A 25 -4.34 32.44 -12.96
N SER A 26 -3.70 31.67 -13.83
CA SER A 26 -2.89 32.21 -14.92
C SER A 26 -3.06 31.31 -16.16
N PRO A 27 -3.61 31.82 -17.27
CA PRO A 27 -3.64 31.13 -18.55
C PRO A 27 -2.67 31.77 -19.55
N ASP A 28 -1.84 30.98 -20.20
CA ASP A 28 -1.09 31.30 -21.43
C ASP A 28 -0.84 29.94 -22.13
N GLY A 29 -0.97 29.71 -23.44
CA GLY A 29 -1.04 30.57 -24.61
C GLY A 29 -0.06 30.05 -25.67
N GLY A 30 -0.54 29.72 -26.88
CA GLY A 30 0.27 29.48 -28.11
C GLY A 30 0.66 28.02 -28.37
N SER A 31 0.40 27.30 -29.48
CA SER A 31 0.13 27.51 -30.92
C SER A 31 1.30 27.07 -31.83
N SER A 32 1.02 26.07 -32.69
CA SER A 32 1.63 25.78 -34.02
C SER A 32 3.10 25.26 -34.02
N THR A 33 3.62 24.36 -34.88
CA THR A 33 3.37 23.95 -36.27
C THR A 33 4.09 22.60 -36.61
N THR A 34 3.56 21.87 -37.62
CA THR A 34 4.24 21.07 -38.68
C THR A 34 5.12 19.82 -38.39
N SER A 35 4.66 18.66 -38.90
CA SER A 35 5.44 17.48 -39.38
C SER A 35 6.24 17.79 -40.67
N PRO A 36 6.96 16.84 -41.33
CA PRO A 36 7.37 15.45 -41.00
C PRO A 36 8.89 15.18 -41.22
N ASP A 37 9.40 14.00 -40.83
CA ASP A 37 10.23 13.15 -41.73
C ASP A 37 10.69 11.85 -41.08
N GLY A 38 10.81 10.84 -41.94
CA GLY A 38 10.99 9.44 -41.62
C GLY A 38 12.39 9.02 -41.17
N GLY A 39 12.42 7.88 -40.49
CA GLY A 39 13.62 7.14 -40.15
C GLY A 39 13.24 5.70 -39.87
N SER A 40 13.19 4.88 -40.93
CA SER A 40 13.18 3.42 -40.83
C SER A 40 14.51 2.96 -40.25
N GLY A 41 14.59 2.86 -38.93
CA GLY A 41 15.65 2.17 -38.22
C GLY A 41 15.14 0.81 -37.77
N THR A 42 15.29 -0.22 -38.60
CA THR A 42 15.28 -1.61 -38.14
C THR A 42 16.50 -1.78 -37.22
N SER A 43 16.28 -1.57 -35.92
CA SER A 43 17.28 -1.89 -34.92
C SER A 43 17.45 -3.42 -34.87
N PRO A 44 18.68 -3.92 -34.91
CA PRO A 44 18.97 -5.35 -34.85
C PRO A 44 18.60 -5.89 -33.47
N ASP A 45 17.84 -6.97 -33.45
CA ASP A 45 17.68 -7.97 -32.38
C ASP A 45 18.06 -7.48 -30.98
N GLY A 46 17.20 -6.62 -30.43
CA GLY A 46 17.21 -6.35 -29.00
C GLY A 46 16.96 -7.68 -28.30
N ALA A 47 17.98 -8.18 -27.61
CA ALA A 47 17.87 -9.36 -26.75
C ALA A 47 16.57 -9.23 -25.95
N ALA A 48 15.67 -10.20 -26.11
CA ALA A 48 14.39 -10.21 -25.42
C ALA A 48 14.65 -9.94 -23.93
N GLN A 49 14.19 -8.79 -23.43
CA GLN A 49 14.23 -8.57 -21.99
C GLN A 49 13.51 -9.76 -21.34
N PRO A 50 14.04 -10.32 -20.24
CA PRO A 50 13.34 -11.35 -19.50
C PRO A 50 11.92 -10.86 -19.22
N GLU A 51 10.93 -11.55 -19.78
CA GLU A 51 9.54 -11.12 -19.69
C GLU A 51 9.10 -11.22 -18.23
N VAL A 52 8.82 -10.07 -17.61
CA VAL A 52 8.26 -10.03 -16.25
C VAL A 52 6.84 -10.60 -16.35
N PRO A 53 6.51 -11.69 -15.62
CA PRO A 53 5.17 -12.25 -15.68
C PRO A 53 4.13 -11.23 -15.25
N ALA A 54 2.95 -11.27 -15.88
CA ALA A 54 1.83 -10.43 -15.46
C ALA A 54 1.52 -10.61 -13.98
N ALA A 55 1.15 -9.51 -13.31
CA ALA A 55 0.75 -9.50 -11.91
C ALA A 55 -0.49 -10.38 -11.71
N SER A 56 -0.53 -11.13 -10.60
CA SER A 56 -1.67 -11.97 -10.28
C SER A 56 -2.89 -11.14 -9.91
N THR A 57 -4.06 -11.54 -10.38
CA THR A 57 -5.35 -10.95 -10.00
C THR A 57 -6.02 -11.70 -8.85
N LYS A 58 -5.37 -12.74 -8.32
CA LYS A 58 -5.89 -13.51 -7.20
C LYS A 58 -5.90 -12.67 -5.93
N GLU A 59 -7.07 -12.59 -5.29
CA GLU A 59 -7.23 -11.91 -4.00
C GLU A 59 -6.72 -12.79 -2.86
N ALA A 60 -5.85 -12.22 -2.05
CA ALA A 60 -5.37 -12.75 -0.79
C ALA A 60 -6.05 -12.01 0.36
N PRO A 61 -6.72 -12.70 1.30
CA PRO A 61 -7.28 -12.07 2.47
C PRO A 61 -6.16 -11.57 3.40
N VAL A 62 -6.36 -10.39 3.96
CA VAL A 62 -5.43 -9.79 4.93
C VAL A 62 -6.19 -9.52 6.22
N GLU A 63 -5.74 -10.16 7.30
CA GLU A 63 -6.33 -10.01 8.63
C GLU A 63 -5.92 -8.66 9.24
N ILE A 64 -6.89 -7.99 9.87
CA ILE A 64 -6.65 -6.75 10.61
C ILE A 64 -6.66 -7.08 12.09
N GLY A 65 -5.54 -6.87 12.77
CA GLY A 65 -5.41 -7.18 14.19
C GLY A 65 -4.69 -6.09 14.97
N ALA A 66 -4.72 -6.18 16.30
CA ALA A 66 -3.90 -5.30 17.15
C ALA A 66 -2.40 -5.50 16.89
N ALA A 67 -2.00 -6.75 16.59
CA ALA A 67 -0.67 -7.12 16.16
C ALA A 67 -0.74 -8.37 15.28
N CYS A 68 0.24 -8.54 14.41
CA CYS A 68 0.38 -9.76 13.63
C CYS A 68 1.05 -10.88 14.43
N PRO A 69 0.79 -12.15 14.08
CA PRO A 69 1.48 -13.28 14.69
C PRO A 69 2.99 -13.10 14.64
N ALA A 70 3.68 -13.56 15.69
CA ALA A 70 5.14 -13.47 15.75
C ALA A 70 5.77 -14.19 14.56
N PHE A 71 6.57 -13.47 13.77
CA PHE A 71 7.23 -14.00 12.59
C PHE A 71 8.60 -14.60 12.93
N SER A 72 8.88 -15.81 12.42
CA SER A 72 10.17 -16.48 12.58
C SER A 72 10.87 -16.61 11.23
N ALA A 73 11.88 -15.77 11.01
CA ALA A 73 12.66 -15.78 9.78
C ALA A 73 13.54 -17.03 9.69
N CYS A 74 13.60 -17.65 8.51
CA CYS A 74 14.40 -18.87 8.27
C CYS A 74 15.36 -18.77 7.09
N GLY A 75 15.33 -17.65 6.34
CA GLY A 75 16.14 -17.49 5.13
C GLY A 75 15.67 -18.42 4.01
N GLY A 76 16.61 -18.85 3.16
CA GLY A 76 16.36 -19.73 2.02
C GLY A 76 16.52 -19.03 0.67
N SER A 77 16.30 -19.79 -0.41
CA SER A 77 16.44 -19.30 -1.78
C SER A 77 15.14 -18.64 -2.24
N ILE A 78 15.18 -17.33 -2.46
CA ILE A 78 14.08 -16.56 -3.05
C ILE A 78 14.32 -16.38 -4.54
N GLY A 79 13.47 -16.99 -5.36
CA GLY A 79 13.63 -16.95 -6.80
C GLY A 79 12.39 -17.46 -7.49
N GLY A 80 11.98 -16.75 -8.54
CA GLY A 80 10.75 -16.98 -9.27
C GLY A 80 9.67 -15.95 -8.93
N THR A 81 8.46 -16.27 -9.35
CA THR A 81 7.29 -15.40 -9.18
C THR A 81 6.41 -15.95 -8.09
N TYR A 82 5.92 -15.08 -7.23
CA TYR A 82 5.05 -15.44 -6.13
C TYR A 82 3.75 -14.65 -6.21
N ASP A 83 2.69 -15.22 -5.69
CA ASP A 83 1.39 -14.58 -5.54
C ASP A 83 1.07 -14.48 -4.05
N TYR A 84 0.45 -13.37 -3.65
CA TYR A 84 -0.07 -13.25 -2.29
C TYR A 84 -1.10 -14.36 -2.03
N SER A 85 -1.00 -14.96 -0.85
CA SER A 85 -1.89 -16.04 -0.41
C SER A 85 -2.66 -15.67 0.84
N SER A 86 -2.04 -14.94 1.76
CA SER A 86 -2.68 -14.28 2.90
C SER A 86 -1.75 -13.20 3.47
N GLY A 87 -2.28 -12.38 4.38
CA GLY A 87 -1.47 -11.45 5.15
C GLY A 87 -2.10 -11.08 6.48
N CYS A 88 -1.36 -10.30 7.25
CA CYS A 88 -1.86 -9.62 8.43
C CYS A 88 -1.28 -8.21 8.47
N VAL A 89 -2.09 -7.26 8.89
CA VAL A 89 -1.68 -5.88 9.20
C VAL A 89 -2.10 -5.50 10.63
N GLY A 90 -1.40 -4.51 11.18
CA GLY A 90 -1.75 -3.92 12.47
C GLY A 90 -3.06 -3.15 12.44
N ASP A 91 -3.32 -2.43 13.53
CA ASP A 91 -4.55 -1.66 13.69
C ASP A 91 -4.59 -0.46 12.74
N VAL A 92 -5.26 -0.63 11.60
CA VAL A 92 -5.43 0.39 10.56
C VAL A 92 -6.20 1.62 11.04
N LEU A 93 -6.86 1.52 12.20
CA LEU A 93 -7.60 2.63 12.84
C LEU A 93 -6.86 3.21 14.04
N ALA A 94 -5.57 2.89 14.26
CA ALA A 94 -4.83 3.35 15.43
C ALA A 94 -4.90 4.88 15.61
N ASP A 95 -4.76 5.67 14.53
CA ASP A 95 -4.85 7.13 14.61
C ASP A 95 -6.26 7.64 14.82
N VAL A 96 -7.25 7.00 14.20
CA VAL A 96 -8.67 7.31 14.46
C VAL A 96 -9.02 7.02 15.92
N LYS A 97 -8.46 5.95 16.49
CA LYS A 97 -8.64 5.55 17.89
C LYS A 97 -7.97 6.50 18.88
N LYS A 98 -6.94 7.24 18.48
CA LYS A 98 -6.40 8.34 19.30
C LYS A 98 -7.43 9.46 19.50
N ALA A 99 -8.24 9.75 18.48
CA ALA A 99 -9.33 10.72 18.58
C ALA A 99 -10.59 10.12 19.23
N CYS A 100 -10.85 8.83 19.01
CA CYS A 100 -11.98 8.11 19.57
C CYS A 100 -11.68 6.62 19.79
N ALA A 101 -11.29 6.26 21.01
CA ALA A 101 -10.90 4.88 21.34
C ALA A 101 -12.02 3.85 21.13
N THR A 102 -13.28 4.29 21.13
CA THR A 102 -14.46 3.43 20.99
C THR A 102 -14.93 3.25 19.54
N VAL A 103 -14.16 3.69 18.54
CA VAL A 103 -14.47 3.39 17.14
C VAL A 103 -14.41 1.89 16.89
N ASP A 104 -15.45 1.37 16.25
CA ASP A 104 -15.54 -0.03 15.84
C ASP A 104 -15.23 -0.16 14.34
N GLY A 105 -14.15 -0.88 14.04
CA GLY A 105 -13.69 -1.19 12.70
C GLY A 105 -13.91 -2.65 12.29
N SER A 106 -14.74 -3.41 13.02
CA SER A 106 -14.93 -4.85 12.75
C SER A 106 -15.53 -5.14 11.36
N GLY A 107 -16.10 -4.12 10.71
CA GLY A 107 -16.64 -4.20 9.35
C GLY A 107 -15.59 -3.99 8.25
N LEU A 108 -14.34 -3.69 8.61
CA LEU A 108 -13.25 -3.50 7.66
C LEU A 108 -12.71 -4.82 7.13
N LYS A 109 -12.33 -4.82 5.85
CA LYS A 109 -11.69 -5.93 5.15
C LYS A 109 -10.52 -5.38 4.35
N VAL A 110 -9.42 -6.13 4.34
CA VAL A 110 -8.27 -5.84 3.48
C VAL A 110 -8.04 -7.03 2.56
N VAL A 111 -7.85 -6.74 1.28
CA VAL A 111 -7.46 -7.72 0.26
C VAL A 111 -6.18 -7.24 -0.42
N ALA A 112 -5.27 -8.17 -0.68
CA ALA A 112 -4.07 -7.93 -1.46
C ALA A 112 -4.13 -8.71 -2.77
N THR A 113 -3.66 -8.11 -3.85
CA THR A 113 -3.50 -8.72 -5.17
C THR A 113 -2.12 -8.38 -5.72
N GLY A 114 -1.68 -9.12 -6.73
CA GLY A 114 -0.41 -8.90 -7.42
C GLY A 114 0.66 -9.92 -7.09
N SER A 115 1.88 -9.63 -7.53
CA SER A 115 2.99 -10.58 -7.50
C SER A 115 4.35 -9.88 -7.37
N PRO A 116 5.20 -10.30 -6.42
CA PRO A 116 6.63 -10.05 -6.52
C PRO A 116 7.32 -11.09 -7.42
N HIS A 117 8.24 -10.61 -8.23
CA HIS A 117 9.06 -11.41 -9.13
C HIS A 117 10.55 -11.23 -8.81
N PHE A 118 11.19 -12.30 -8.34
CA PHE A 118 12.61 -12.33 -7.99
C PHE A 118 13.39 -13.06 -9.09
N THR A 119 14.31 -12.36 -9.75
CA THR A 119 15.17 -12.95 -10.77
C THR A 119 16.53 -13.38 -10.20
N GLY A 120 17.20 -14.30 -10.90
CA GLY A 120 18.56 -14.76 -10.56
C GLY A 120 19.63 -13.68 -10.64
N GLY A 121 19.34 -12.56 -11.33
CA GLY A 121 20.21 -11.38 -11.41
C GLY A 121 20.08 -10.41 -10.25
N LYS A 122 19.48 -10.83 -9.12
CA LYS A 122 19.18 -9.96 -7.96
C LYS A 122 18.21 -8.81 -8.27
N ALA A 123 17.43 -8.90 -9.35
CA ALA A 123 16.38 -7.93 -9.63
C ALA A 123 15.06 -8.38 -9.00
N LEU A 124 14.34 -7.43 -8.42
CA LEU A 124 13.02 -7.57 -7.82
C LEU A 124 12.06 -6.65 -8.55
N THR A 125 11.02 -7.20 -9.15
CA THR A 125 9.88 -6.42 -9.64
C THR A 125 8.68 -6.68 -8.74
N ARG A 126 8.04 -5.60 -8.29
CA ARG A 126 6.81 -5.64 -7.49
C ARG A 126 5.71 -4.96 -8.27
N ASP A 127 4.60 -5.67 -8.42
CA ASP A 127 3.33 -5.12 -8.89
C ASP A 127 2.26 -5.68 -7.95
N ALA A 128 1.91 -4.90 -6.94
CA ALA A 128 1.02 -5.30 -5.84
C ALA A 128 -0.01 -4.20 -5.58
N THR A 129 -1.23 -4.60 -5.26
CA THR A 129 -2.30 -3.68 -4.89
C THR A 129 -3.01 -4.19 -3.64
N SER A 130 -3.09 -3.35 -2.62
CA SER A 130 -3.85 -3.58 -1.40
C SER A 130 -5.09 -2.70 -1.40
N THR A 131 -6.24 -3.29 -1.14
CA THR A 131 -7.51 -2.58 -1.01
C THR A 131 -8.11 -2.84 0.36
N LEU A 132 -8.28 -1.76 1.12
CA LEU A 132 -9.06 -1.74 2.35
C LEU A 132 -10.46 -1.21 2.01
N SER A 133 -11.49 -1.92 2.44
CA SER A 133 -12.87 -1.44 2.31
C SER A 133 -13.74 -1.95 3.46
N GLY A 134 -14.84 -1.25 3.75
CA GLY A 134 -15.81 -1.72 4.73
C GLY A 134 -16.48 -0.59 5.49
N THR A 135 -16.99 -0.93 6.67
CA THR A 135 -17.70 0.01 7.54
C THR A 135 -16.93 0.28 8.83
N ILE A 136 -16.97 1.53 9.26
CA ILE A 136 -16.47 2.03 10.53
C ILE A 136 -17.67 2.62 11.28
N LYS A 137 -17.90 2.17 12.51
CA LYS A 137 -18.93 2.74 13.39
C LYS A 137 -18.28 3.67 14.40
N VAL A 138 -18.69 4.94 14.36
CA VAL A 138 -18.25 5.96 15.30
C VAL A 138 -19.39 6.23 16.29
N PRO A 139 -19.21 5.92 17.57
CA PRO A 139 -20.27 6.11 18.56
C PRO A 139 -20.54 7.61 18.80
N ALA A 140 -21.72 7.89 19.33
CA ALA A 140 -22.20 9.25 19.58
C ALA A 140 -21.29 10.07 20.51
N THR A 141 -20.61 9.39 21.44
CA THR A 141 -19.62 9.98 22.35
C THR A 141 -18.47 10.66 21.61
N CYS A 142 -18.16 10.21 20.40
CA CYS A 142 -17.09 10.75 19.58
C CYS A 142 -17.60 11.60 18.43
N ALA A 143 -18.69 11.17 17.79
CA ALA A 143 -19.28 11.89 16.67
C ALA A 143 -19.95 13.19 17.12
N GLN A 144 -20.53 13.23 18.33
CA GLN A 144 -21.32 14.37 18.84
C GLN A 144 -22.40 14.85 17.84
N GLY A 145 -22.95 13.92 17.05
CA GLY A 145 -23.91 14.19 15.98
C GLY A 145 -23.34 14.85 14.71
N GLN A 146 -22.01 14.94 14.56
CA GLN A 146 -21.34 15.65 13.47
C GLN A 146 -20.68 14.69 12.48
N CYS A 147 -21.48 13.87 11.78
CA CYS A 147 -20.94 12.87 10.84
C CYS A 147 -20.15 13.46 9.67
N SER A 148 -20.43 14.71 9.27
CA SER A 148 -19.63 15.43 8.27
C SER A 148 -18.20 15.71 8.73
N ILE A 149 -17.99 15.98 10.02
CA ILE A 149 -16.63 16.15 10.58
C ILE A 149 -15.91 14.81 10.66
N VAL A 150 -16.61 13.75 11.08
CA VAL A 150 -16.07 12.39 11.08
C VAL A 150 -15.63 11.98 9.68
N GLU A 151 -16.46 12.25 8.68
CA GLU A 151 -16.15 11.98 7.28
C GLU A 151 -14.88 12.71 6.84
N LYS A 152 -14.79 14.02 7.10
CA LYS A 152 -13.60 14.80 6.77
C LYS A 152 -12.35 14.23 7.45
N THR A 153 -12.47 13.86 8.73
CA THR A 153 -11.35 13.29 9.50
C THR A 153 -10.86 11.97 8.89
N LEU A 154 -11.77 11.09 8.47
CA LEU A 154 -11.41 9.84 7.79
C LEU A 154 -10.77 10.10 6.43
N ARG A 155 -11.26 11.07 5.66
CA ARG A 155 -10.64 11.48 4.38
C ARG A 155 -9.23 12.03 4.60
N ASP A 156 -9.04 12.89 5.60
CA ASP A 156 -7.73 13.44 5.97
C ASP A 156 -6.76 12.33 6.43
N ALA A 157 -7.28 11.26 7.06
CA ALA A 157 -6.52 10.06 7.42
C ALA A 157 -6.21 9.12 6.23
N GLY A 158 -6.63 9.48 5.01
CA GLY A 158 -6.32 8.74 3.78
C GLY A 158 -7.43 7.83 3.27
N PHE A 159 -8.61 7.80 3.90
CA PHE A 159 -9.79 7.09 3.37
C PHE A 159 -10.51 7.99 2.35
N ALA A 160 -9.94 8.10 1.15
CA ALA A 160 -10.37 9.07 0.14
C ALA A 160 -11.87 9.00 -0.22
N THR A 161 -12.51 7.82 -0.10
CA THR A 161 -13.92 7.61 -0.42
C THR A 161 -14.84 7.55 0.82
N ALA A 162 -14.34 7.93 2.00
CA ALA A 162 -15.12 7.86 3.23
C ALA A 162 -16.45 8.62 3.11
N THR A 163 -17.55 7.98 3.48
CA THR A 163 -18.89 8.58 3.51
C THR A 163 -19.56 8.22 4.82
N CYS A 164 -19.98 9.21 5.60
CA CYS A 164 -20.55 8.98 6.94
C CYS A 164 -22.00 9.44 7.02
N THR A 165 -22.86 8.61 7.60
CA THR A 165 -24.28 8.90 7.81
C THR A 165 -24.71 8.59 9.23
N GLY A 166 -25.74 9.27 9.73
CA GLY A 166 -26.27 9.09 11.09
C GLY A 166 -26.57 10.41 11.80
N ALA A 167 -27.26 10.32 12.95
CA ALA A 167 -27.69 11.48 13.73
C ALA A 167 -27.12 11.50 15.16
N ALA A 168 -26.98 10.34 15.80
CA ALA A 168 -26.36 10.20 17.11
C ALA A 168 -24.95 9.62 16.98
N GLY A 169 -24.82 8.40 16.46
CA GLY A 169 -23.56 7.83 15.98
C GLY A 169 -23.46 7.95 14.46
N CYS A 170 -22.27 7.68 13.92
CA CYS A 170 -22.00 7.70 12.49
C CYS A 170 -21.61 6.32 11.99
N ASP A 171 -22.32 5.85 10.98
CA ASP A 171 -21.95 4.71 10.16
C ASP A 171 -21.20 5.22 8.93
N CYS A 172 -19.91 4.92 8.86
CA CYS A 172 -19.02 5.38 7.80
C CYS A 172 -18.66 4.23 6.88
N THR A 173 -18.90 4.38 5.57
CA THR A 173 -18.37 3.45 4.55
C THR A 173 -17.07 4.02 4.02
N VAL A 174 -16.00 3.23 4.02
CA VAL A 174 -14.66 3.66 3.58
C VAL A 174 -14.11 2.71 2.53
N ALA A 175 -13.29 3.25 1.64
CA ALA A 175 -12.35 2.48 0.85
C ALA A 175 -11.03 3.23 0.70
N LYS A 176 -9.94 2.47 0.62
CA LYS A 176 -8.59 2.95 0.39
C LYS A 176 -7.87 1.91 -0.45
N THR A 177 -7.25 2.34 -1.54
CA THR A 177 -6.44 1.46 -2.40
C THR A 177 -5.03 2.02 -2.47
N GLU A 178 -4.06 1.15 -2.25
CA GLU A 178 -2.65 1.43 -2.38
C GLU A 178 -2.04 0.46 -3.37
N SER A 179 -1.29 0.97 -4.34
CA SER A 179 -0.64 0.17 -5.35
C SER A 179 0.85 0.48 -5.39
N THR A 180 1.65 -0.57 -5.39
CA THR A 180 3.10 -0.50 -5.54
C THR A 180 3.48 -1.11 -6.86
N LYS A 181 4.06 -0.30 -7.75
CA LYS A 181 4.67 -0.75 -8.99
C LYS A 181 6.10 -0.22 -9.06
N ASN A 182 7.06 -1.09 -8.78
CA ASN A 182 8.47 -0.74 -8.67
C ASN A 182 9.35 -1.89 -9.19
N ALA A 183 10.47 -1.56 -9.82
CA ALA A 183 11.55 -2.47 -10.10
C ALA A 183 12.83 -1.98 -9.40
N THR A 184 13.47 -2.87 -8.66
CA THR A 184 14.66 -2.58 -7.86
C THR A 184 15.62 -3.78 -7.87
N THR A 185 16.73 -3.68 -7.16
CA THR A 185 17.59 -4.84 -6.88
C THR A 185 17.54 -5.22 -5.42
N TYR A 186 17.93 -6.44 -5.08
CA TYR A 186 17.92 -6.94 -3.72
C TYR A 186 19.19 -7.74 -3.38
N ALA A 187 19.57 -7.69 -2.12
CA ALA A 187 20.59 -8.54 -1.54
C ALA A 187 19.97 -9.43 -0.45
N VAL A 188 20.51 -10.63 -0.30
CA VAL A 188 20.11 -11.57 0.76
C VAL A 188 21.31 -11.78 1.67
N SER A 189 21.10 -11.58 2.97
CA SER A 189 22.09 -11.87 4.01
C SER A 189 21.42 -12.65 5.14
N GLY A 190 21.73 -13.95 5.22
CA GLY A 190 21.10 -14.88 6.16
C GLY A 190 19.58 -14.93 5.98
N THR A 191 18.86 -14.38 6.95
CA THR A 191 17.39 -14.35 7.00
C THR A 191 16.79 -12.98 6.63
N THR A 192 17.60 -12.08 6.06
CA THR A 192 17.20 -10.72 5.72
C THR A 192 17.36 -10.44 4.22
N VAL A 193 16.34 -9.84 3.62
CA VAL A 193 16.40 -9.21 2.29
C VAL A 193 16.59 -7.71 2.47
N THR A 194 17.45 -7.10 1.67
CA THR A 194 17.63 -5.65 1.60
C THR A 194 17.46 -5.21 0.15
N THR A 195 16.55 -4.27 -0.12
CA THR A 195 16.38 -3.70 -1.46
C THR A 195 17.34 -2.53 -1.66
N ALA A 196 17.65 -2.18 -2.92
CA ALA A 196 18.48 -1.01 -3.23
C ALA A 196 17.84 0.32 -2.80
N ASP A 197 16.53 0.32 -2.59
CA ASP A 197 15.78 1.47 -2.04
C ASP A 197 15.93 1.60 -0.51
N GLY A 198 16.66 0.69 0.14
CA GLY A 198 16.94 0.72 1.58
C GLY A 198 15.90 -0.01 2.44
N GLU A 199 14.91 -0.66 1.83
CA GLU A 199 13.91 -1.44 2.56
C GLU A 199 14.50 -2.77 3.03
N THR A 200 14.14 -3.20 4.23
CA THR A 200 14.62 -4.46 4.81
C THR A 200 13.47 -5.36 5.21
N TYR A 201 13.63 -6.66 4.99
CA TYR A 201 12.59 -7.66 5.25
C TYR A 201 13.19 -8.88 5.95
N ALA A 202 12.55 -9.36 7.02
CA ALA A 202 12.81 -10.70 7.53
C ALA A 202 12.02 -11.69 6.68
N PHE A 203 12.63 -12.79 6.25
CA PHE A 203 11.93 -13.74 5.38
C PHE A 203 12.19 -15.22 5.73
N CYS A 204 11.30 -16.08 5.26
CA CYS A 204 11.42 -17.52 5.30
C CYS A 204 10.90 -18.11 3.98
N ALA A 205 11.78 -18.76 3.22
CA ALA A 205 11.45 -19.43 1.97
C ALA A 205 11.58 -20.95 2.14
N LYS A 206 10.47 -21.68 1.98
CA LYS A 206 10.42 -23.14 2.13
C LYS A 206 9.52 -23.76 1.07
N GLY A 207 10.12 -24.56 0.18
CA GLY A 207 9.39 -25.16 -0.94
C GLY A 207 8.76 -24.10 -1.83
N ASN A 208 7.43 -24.13 -1.96
CA ASN A 208 6.66 -23.15 -2.72
C ASN A 208 6.12 -22.00 -1.86
N ALA A 209 6.43 -21.94 -0.57
CA ALA A 209 6.00 -20.86 0.32
C ALA A 209 7.11 -19.83 0.51
N LEU A 210 6.73 -18.56 0.47
CA LEU A 210 7.57 -17.43 0.88
C LEU A 210 6.78 -16.61 1.89
N SER A 211 7.34 -16.42 3.08
CA SER A 211 6.78 -15.53 4.08
C SER A 211 7.76 -14.45 4.48
N TYR A 212 7.25 -13.26 4.79
CA TYR A 212 8.08 -12.15 5.21
C TYR A 212 7.35 -11.13 6.09
N THR A 213 8.14 -10.29 6.76
CA THR A 213 7.68 -9.09 7.46
C THR A 213 8.66 -7.94 7.23
N GLY A 214 8.13 -6.71 7.13
CA GLY A 214 8.94 -5.51 7.04
C GLY A 214 9.76 -5.24 8.32
N LYS A 215 11.00 -4.76 8.16
CA LYS A 215 11.89 -4.37 9.27
C LYS A 215 12.21 -2.87 9.32
N SER A 216 11.93 -2.13 8.27
CA SER A 216 12.25 -0.69 8.17
C SER A 216 11.00 0.11 7.88
N ALA A 217 11.04 1.41 8.19
CA ALA A 217 9.93 2.32 7.95
C ALA A 217 9.38 2.18 6.52
N GLY A 218 10.21 2.12 5.48
CA GLY A 218 9.76 1.98 4.08
C GLY A 218 9.32 0.58 3.61
N SER A 219 9.42 -0.43 4.45
CA SER A 219 9.00 -1.78 4.09
C SER A 219 7.48 -1.90 4.14
N GLU A 220 6.92 -2.85 3.40
CA GLU A 220 5.53 -3.25 3.58
C GLU A 220 5.29 -3.69 5.02
N ASP A 221 4.43 -2.95 5.72
CA ASP A 221 4.04 -3.25 7.09
C ASP A 221 3.24 -4.56 7.15
N GLY A 222 3.32 -5.25 8.28
CA GLY A 222 2.60 -6.50 8.52
C GLY A 222 3.41 -7.77 8.24
N ALA A 223 2.70 -8.88 8.16
CA ALA A 223 3.24 -10.20 7.85
C ALA A 223 2.52 -10.77 6.63
N TRP A 224 3.28 -11.31 5.69
CA TRP A 224 2.79 -11.71 4.38
C TRP A 224 3.17 -13.15 4.07
N GLU A 225 2.23 -13.89 3.48
CA GLU A 225 2.41 -15.26 3.03
C GLU A 225 2.13 -15.34 1.54
N LEU A 226 3.06 -15.92 0.79
CA LEU A 226 3.01 -15.99 -0.66
C LEU A 226 3.25 -17.41 -1.14
N THR A 227 2.62 -17.75 -2.24
CA THR A 227 2.82 -19.05 -2.92
C THR A 227 3.49 -18.83 -4.26
N LYS A 228 4.52 -19.62 -4.52
CA LYS A 228 5.26 -19.64 -5.78
C LYS A 228 4.34 -20.13 -6.90
N ARG A 229 4.39 -19.43 -8.04
CA ARG A 229 3.73 -19.84 -9.29
C ARG A 229 4.52 -20.95 -9.99
#